data_AF-A0A7X8XDP2-F1
#
_entry.id   AF-A0A7X8XDP2-F1
#
_cell.length_a   1.000
_cell.length_b   1.000
_cell.length_c   1.000
_cell.angle_alpha   90.00
_cell.angle_beta   90.00
_cell.angle_gamma   90.00
#
_symmetry.space_group_name_H-M   'P 1'
#
loop_
_entity.id
_entity.type
_entity.pdbx_description
1 polymer ?
#
loop_
_entity_poly.entity_id
_entity_poly.type
_entity_poly.pdbx_seq_one_letter_code
_entity_poly.pdbx_strand_id
1 'polypeptide(L)'
;MPLLLSMSFLLIFGFLALGGTFAPRRRLLKEAFEEGNDNIRELLYQPFQELLLGFVFTFAGFFFAQRIFGGRQSLLLALAIAAGIAVMATLGTYSRLRHAAQTQNLPPELIASLLRLQKISCLGNFCVLLGLLAGLARLIGFG
;
A
#
# COMPACT_ATOMS: atom_id res chain seq x y z
N MET A 1 -9.00 -22.45 -9.56
CA MET A 1 -9.38 -22.39 -8.11
C MET A 1 -8.33 -21.73 -7.19
N PRO A 2 -7.02 -22.02 -7.28
CA PRO A 2 -6.05 -21.51 -6.29
C PRO A 2 -5.87 -19.98 -6.31
N LEU A 3 -6.04 -19.36 -7.48
CA LEU A 3 -5.83 -17.92 -7.67
C LEU A 3 -6.92 -17.04 -7.02
N LEU A 4 -8.16 -17.55 -6.93
CA LEU A 4 -9.26 -16.85 -6.27
C LEU A 4 -9.16 -16.97 -4.75
N LEU A 5 -8.70 -18.13 -4.28
CA LEU A 5 -8.42 -18.33 -2.87
C LEU A 5 -7.27 -17.41 -2.41
N SER A 6 -6.16 -17.36 -3.15
CA SER A 6 -5.04 -16.47 -2.84
C SER A 6 -5.44 -15.00 -2.90
N MET A 7 -6.21 -14.57 -3.91
CA MET A 7 -6.79 -13.23 -4.00
C MET A 7 -7.59 -12.88 -2.73
N SER A 8 -8.55 -13.73 -2.35
CA SER A 8 -9.40 -13.49 -1.18
C SER A 8 -8.58 -13.39 0.11
N PHE A 9 -7.62 -14.29 0.32
CA PHE A 9 -6.73 -14.24 1.48
C PHE A 9 -5.91 -12.96 1.53
N LEU A 10 -5.31 -12.55 0.41
CA LEU A 10 -4.51 -11.34 0.31
C LEU A 10 -5.34 -10.07 0.56
N LEU A 11 -6.54 -9.99 0.00
CA LEU A 11 -7.44 -8.86 0.21
C LEU A 11 -7.91 -8.78 1.66
N ILE A 12 -8.38 -9.90 2.25
CA ILE A 12 -8.85 -9.94 3.64
C ILE A 12 -7.73 -9.53 4.58
N PHE A 13 -6.54 -10.12 4.44
CA PHE A 13 -5.39 -9.79 5.27
C PHE A 13 -4.95 -8.33 5.07
N GLY A 14 -4.94 -7.85 3.83
CA GLY A 14 -4.56 -6.49 3.48
C GLY A 14 -5.48 -5.43 4.11
N PHE A 15 -6.80 -5.61 3.99
CA PHE A 15 -7.77 -4.71 4.61
C PHE A 15 -7.80 -4.82 6.13
N LEU A 16 -7.62 -6.01 6.70
CA LEU A 16 -7.49 -6.17 8.16
C LEU A 16 -6.24 -5.47 8.69
N ALA A 17 -5.12 -5.55 8.00
CA ALA A 17 -3.89 -4.86 8.39
C ALA A 17 -4.08 -3.33 8.35
N LEU A 18 -4.74 -2.80 7.31
CA LEU A 18 -5.01 -1.36 7.20
C LEU A 18 -6.06 -0.85 8.20
N GLY A 19 -7.15 -1.60 8.39
CA GLY A 19 -8.17 -1.27 9.38
C GLY A 19 -7.64 -1.36 10.81
N GLY A 20 -6.84 -2.40 11.09
CA GLY A 20 -6.23 -2.64 12.39
C GLY A 20 -5.19 -1.60 12.80
N THR A 21 -4.51 -0.97 11.84
CA THR A 21 -3.56 0.12 12.14
C THR A 21 -4.22 1.49 12.26
N PHE A 22 -5.45 1.65 11.78
CA PHE A 22 -6.14 2.95 11.77
C PHE A 22 -6.51 3.44 13.18
N ALA A 23 -7.13 2.59 14.00
CA ALA A 23 -7.50 2.92 15.38
C ALA A 23 -6.28 3.31 16.26
N PRO A 24 -5.19 2.53 16.34
CA PRO A 24 -4.02 2.90 17.13
C PRO A 24 -3.31 4.14 16.56
N ARG A 25 -3.25 4.31 15.23
CA ARG A 25 -2.68 5.52 14.62
C ARG A 25 -3.50 6.74 15.00
N ARG A 26 -4.83 6.69 14.91
CA ARG A 26 -5.70 7.79 15.31
C ARG A 26 -5.51 8.16 16.78
N ARG A 27 -5.35 7.18 17.67
CA ARG A 27 -5.09 7.43 19.10
C ARG A 27 -3.76 8.14 19.32
N LEU A 28 -2.68 7.63 18.76
CA LEU A 28 -1.34 8.22 18.87
C LEU A 28 -1.31 9.65 18.29
N LEU A 29 -1.95 9.87 17.14
CA LEU A 29 -1.97 11.18 16.52
C LEU A 29 -2.87 12.15 17.28
N LYS A 30 -3.96 11.69 17.91
CA LYS A 30 -4.82 12.55 18.75
C LYS A 30 -4.06 13.15 19.93
N GLU A 31 -3.19 12.35 20.57
CA GLU A 31 -2.31 12.82 21.64
C GLU A 31 -1.36 13.92 21.14
N ALA A 32 -0.90 13.84 19.89
CA ALA A 32 -0.07 14.86 19.26
C ALA A 32 -0.84 16.06 18.67
N PHE A 33 -2.15 15.92 18.40
CA PHE A 33 -3.01 17.01 17.92
C PHE A 33 -3.34 18.04 19.00
N GLU A 34 -3.43 17.61 20.26
CA GLU A 34 -3.68 18.49 21.39
C GLU A 34 -2.54 19.51 21.60
N GLU A 35 -1.36 19.26 20.99
CA GLU A 35 -0.22 20.19 20.93
C GLU A 35 -0.29 21.21 19.75
N GLY A 36 -1.37 21.24 18.97
CA GLY A 36 -1.66 22.33 18.01
C GLY A 36 -1.02 22.20 16.62
N ASN A 37 -0.59 21.02 16.21
CA ASN A 37 0.08 20.81 14.92
C ASN A 37 -0.85 20.15 13.88
N ASP A 38 -1.53 20.96 13.06
CA ASP A 38 -2.50 20.51 12.05
C ASP A 38 -1.89 19.61 10.95
N ASN A 39 -0.59 19.71 10.70
CA ASN A 39 0.13 18.89 9.70
C ASN A 39 0.17 17.40 10.07
N ILE A 40 -0.12 17.07 11.32
CA ILE A 40 -0.17 15.69 11.81
C ILE A 40 -1.37 14.93 11.22
N ARG A 41 -2.41 15.64 10.78
CA ARG A 41 -3.59 15.04 10.15
C ARG A 41 -3.28 14.29 8.87
N GLU A 42 -2.28 14.78 8.14
CA GLU A 42 -1.85 14.17 6.89
C GLU A 42 -1.24 12.79 7.13
N LEU A 43 -0.50 12.61 8.24
CA LEU A 43 0.09 11.33 8.64
C LEU A 43 -0.96 10.24 8.92
N LEU A 44 -2.19 10.63 9.29
CA LEU A 44 -3.30 9.69 9.52
C LEU A 44 -3.77 9.05 8.22
N TYR A 45 -3.92 9.85 7.17
CA TYR A 45 -4.46 9.42 5.88
C TYR A 45 -3.39 8.91 4.91
N GLN A 46 -2.11 9.09 5.24
CA GLN A 46 -0.99 8.66 4.42
C GLN A 46 -1.08 7.19 3.95
N PRO A 47 -1.46 6.18 4.77
CA PRO A 47 -1.57 4.81 4.28
C PRO A 47 -2.57 4.63 3.13
N PHE A 48 -3.68 5.38 3.16
CA PHE A 48 -4.70 5.37 2.12
C PHE A 48 -4.25 6.13 0.87
N GLN A 49 -3.57 7.27 1.04
CA GLN A 49 -2.96 8.00 -0.08
C GLN A 49 -1.95 7.10 -0.81
N GLU A 50 -1.15 6.35 -0.05
CA GLU A 50 -0.14 5.44 -0.59
C GLU A 50 -0.74 4.20 -1.23
N LEU A 51 -1.88 3.71 -0.72
CA LEU A 51 -2.65 2.66 -1.38
C LEU A 51 -3.19 3.15 -2.73
N LEU A 52 -3.75 4.36 -2.77
CA LEU A 52 -4.28 4.96 -3.99
C LEU A 52 -3.15 5.22 -5.00
N LEU A 53 -2.02 5.74 -4.54
CA LEU A 53 -0.83 5.99 -5.35
C LEU A 53 -0.28 4.68 -5.91
N GLY A 54 -0.13 3.66 -5.06
CA GLY A 54 0.28 2.31 -5.45
C GLY A 54 -0.68 1.71 -6.48
N PHE A 55 -1.98 1.87 -6.29
CA PHE A 55 -2.99 1.43 -7.25
C PHE A 55 -2.80 2.10 -8.61
N VAL A 56 -2.72 3.44 -8.65
CA VAL A 56 -2.53 4.19 -9.89
C VAL A 56 -1.27 3.74 -10.63
N PHE A 57 -0.13 3.63 -9.94
CA PHE A 57 1.12 3.22 -10.58
C PHE A 57 1.14 1.76 -11.03
N THR A 58 0.64 0.84 -10.20
CA THR A 58 0.60 -0.58 -10.52
C THR A 58 -0.26 -0.84 -11.76
N PHE A 59 -1.45 -0.25 -11.84
CA PHE A 59 -2.36 -0.45 -12.97
C PHE A 59 -1.97 0.36 -14.21
N ALA A 60 -1.39 1.56 -14.06
CA ALA A 60 -0.79 2.27 -15.18
C ALA A 60 0.38 1.48 -15.78
N GLY A 61 1.27 0.94 -14.92
CA GLY A 61 2.37 0.09 -15.35
C GLY A 61 1.91 -1.17 -16.08
N PHE A 62 0.86 -1.82 -15.56
CA PHE A 62 0.20 -2.92 -16.26
C PHE A 62 -0.30 -2.51 -17.66
N PHE A 63 -1.04 -1.41 -17.76
CA PHE A 63 -1.60 -0.92 -19.02
C PHE A 63 -0.52 -0.60 -20.05
N PHE A 64 0.53 0.13 -19.65
CA PHE A 64 1.63 0.46 -20.55
C PHE A 64 2.43 -0.77 -20.98
N ALA A 65 2.71 -1.69 -20.05
CA ALA A 65 3.39 -2.94 -20.38
C ALA A 65 2.56 -3.78 -21.38
N GLN A 66 1.26 -3.91 -21.17
CA GLN A 66 0.38 -4.61 -22.10
C GLN A 66 0.33 -3.92 -23.48
N ARG A 67 0.43 -2.60 -23.53
CA ARG A 67 0.42 -1.86 -24.81
C ARG A 67 1.73 -2.01 -25.58
N ILE A 68 2.86 -2.08 -24.87
CA ILE A 68 4.19 -2.21 -25.47
C ILE A 68 4.42 -3.64 -25.96
N PHE A 69 4.01 -4.62 -25.17
CA PHE A 69 4.23 -6.03 -25.47
C PHE A 69 2.95 -6.68 -26.03
N GLY A 70 3.01 -7.25 -27.23
CA GLY A 70 1.87 -7.97 -27.83
C GLY A 70 1.79 -9.45 -27.42
N GLY A 71 0.59 -10.04 -27.51
CA GLY A 71 0.38 -11.49 -27.37
C GLY A 71 0.07 -11.98 -25.95
N ARG A 72 0.06 -13.30 -25.73
CA ARG A 72 -0.29 -13.90 -24.42
C ARG A 72 0.87 -13.82 -23.40
N GLN A 73 2.11 -13.86 -23.88
CA GLN A 73 3.31 -13.72 -23.05
C GLN A 73 3.47 -12.30 -22.50
N SER A 74 2.93 -11.29 -23.19
CA SER A 74 2.98 -9.92 -22.71
C SER A 74 2.14 -9.68 -21.46
N LEU A 75 1.04 -10.41 -21.30
CA LEU A 75 0.18 -10.30 -20.12
C LEU A 75 0.91 -10.79 -18.85
N LEU A 76 1.69 -11.87 -18.97
CA LEU A 76 2.53 -12.37 -17.87
C LEU A 76 3.61 -11.34 -17.51
N LEU A 77 4.26 -10.76 -18.52
CA LEU A 77 5.27 -9.73 -18.29
C LEU A 77 4.67 -8.46 -17.68
N ALA A 78 3.49 -8.03 -18.15
CA ALA A 78 2.77 -6.89 -17.62
C ALA A 78 2.35 -7.10 -16.15
N LEU A 79 1.87 -8.30 -15.81
CA LEU A 79 1.58 -8.67 -14.41
C LEU A 79 2.84 -8.67 -13.55
N ALA A 80 3.96 -9.19 -14.06
CA ALA A 80 5.24 -9.19 -13.35
C ALA A 80 5.75 -7.76 -13.10
N ILE A 81 5.66 -6.88 -14.10
CA ILE A 81 6.02 -5.46 -13.96
C ILE A 81 5.11 -4.79 -12.93
N ALA A 82 3.79 -5.01 -13.01
CA ALA A 82 2.83 -4.44 -12.09
C ALA A 82 3.07 -4.90 -10.63
N ALA A 83 3.41 -6.18 -10.43
CA ALA A 83 3.81 -6.71 -9.14
C ALA A 83 5.12 -6.06 -8.64
N GLY A 84 6.11 -5.87 -9.51
CA GLY A 84 7.33 -5.14 -9.18
C GLY A 84 7.05 -3.70 -8.74
N ILE A 85 6.17 -2.99 -9.45
CA ILE A 85 5.75 -1.63 -9.07
C ILE A 85 5.05 -1.64 -7.70
N ALA A 86 4.20 -2.63 -7.42
CA ALA A 86 3.55 -2.75 -6.11
C ALA A 86 4.56 -2.92 -4.97
N VAL A 87 5.63 -3.71 -5.16
CA VAL A 87 6.74 -3.84 -4.21
C VAL A 87 7.44 -2.48 -4.02
N MET A 88 7.80 -1.79 -5.11
CA MET A 88 8.50 -0.52 -5.01
C MET A 88 7.64 0.59 -4.35
N ALA A 89 6.35 0.65 -4.67
CA ALA A 89 5.42 1.62 -4.10
C ALA A 89 5.30 1.45 -2.58
N THR A 90 5.19 0.20 -2.12
CA THR A 90 5.03 -0.14 -0.70
C THR A 90 6.31 0.06 0.11
N LEU A 91 7.49 -0.23 -0.47
CA LEU A 91 8.78 0.09 0.14
C LEU A 91 9.04 1.60 0.22
N GLY A 92 8.75 2.34 -0.86
CA GLY A 92 8.91 3.79 -0.91
C GLY A 92 8.01 4.54 0.07
N THR A 93 6.89 3.93 0.47
CA THR A 93 5.99 4.50 1.47
C THR A 93 6.66 4.63 2.85
N TYR A 94 7.48 3.65 3.25
CA TYR A 94 8.13 3.65 4.56
C TYR A 94 9.17 4.77 4.69
N SER A 95 9.95 5.03 3.64
CA SER A 95 10.92 6.13 3.63
C SER A 95 10.22 7.49 3.66
N ARG A 96 9.13 7.66 2.90
CA ARG A 96 8.34 8.91 2.89
C ARG A 96 7.75 9.23 4.27
N LEU A 97 7.16 8.26 4.97
CA LEU A 97 6.67 8.51 6.33
C LEU A 97 7.81 8.87 7.28
N ARG A 98 8.95 8.16 7.19
CA ARG A 98 10.10 8.46 8.06
C ARG A 98 10.57 9.90 7.88
N HIS A 99 10.67 10.37 6.63
CA HIS A 99 11.02 11.76 6.34
C HIS A 99 9.95 12.73 6.84
N ALA A 100 8.67 12.47 6.57
CA ALA A 100 7.57 13.32 7.01
C ALA A 100 7.52 13.46 8.55
N ALA A 101 7.71 12.36 9.27
CA ALA A 101 7.71 12.33 10.73
C ALA A 101 8.92 13.07 11.33
N GLN A 102 10.09 13.02 10.66
CA GLN A 102 11.27 13.78 11.07
C GLN A 102 11.10 15.29 10.84
N THR A 103 10.49 15.70 9.72
CA THR A 103 10.22 17.12 9.45
C THR A 103 9.20 17.75 10.39
N GLN A 104 8.30 16.96 10.98
CA GLN A 104 7.29 17.45 11.91
C GLN A 104 7.76 17.53 13.38
N ASN A 105 9.05 17.28 13.66
CA ASN A 105 9.64 17.34 15.01
C ASN A 105 8.86 16.56 16.08
N LEU A 106 8.27 15.43 15.71
CA LEU A 106 7.49 14.61 16.64
C LEU A 106 8.40 13.95 17.70
N PRO A 107 7.87 13.64 18.90
CA PRO A 107 8.62 12.92 19.92
C PRO A 107 9.15 11.58 19.37
N PRO A 108 10.40 11.18 19.69
CA PRO A 108 11.04 10.00 19.12
C PRO A 108 10.26 8.70 19.42
N GLU A 109 9.60 8.63 20.57
CA GLU A 109 8.76 7.49 20.98
C GLU A 109 7.50 7.37 20.11
N LEU A 110 6.90 8.50 19.74
CA LEU A 110 5.75 8.57 18.85
C LEU A 110 6.15 8.15 17.42
N ILE A 111 7.29 8.64 16.93
CA ILE A 111 7.85 8.26 15.62
C ILE A 111 8.09 6.75 15.56
N ALA A 112 8.71 6.16 16.58
CA ALA A 112 8.97 4.72 16.62
C ALA A 112 7.67 3.89 16.56
N SER A 113 6.61 4.36 17.22
CA SER A 113 5.31 3.70 17.21
C SER A 113 4.58 3.86 15.87
N LEU A 114 4.62 5.05 15.27
CA LEU A 114 4.08 5.31 13.94
C LEU A 114 4.79 4.49 12.86
N LEU A 115 6.13 4.37 12.92
CA LEU A 115 6.89 3.55 11.98
C LEU A 115 6.54 2.06 12.09
N ARG A 116 6.27 1.54 13.30
CA ARG A 116 5.79 0.16 13.48
C ARG A 116 4.43 -0.04 12.82
N LEU A 117 3.47 0.87 13.06
CA LEU A 117 2.17 0.83 12.41
C LEU A 117 2.26 1.00 10.89
N GLN A 118 3.22 1.78 10.40
CA GLN A 118 3.46 1.95 8.98
C GLN A 118 3.99 0.69 8.33
N LYS A 119 4.86 -0.08 8.97
CA LYS A 119 5.31 -1.38 8.42
C LYS A 119 4.13 -2.31 8.18
N ILE A 120 3.21 -2.40 9.14
CA ILE A 120 1.98 -3.20 9.01
C ILE A 120 1.09 -2.64 7.90
N SER A 121 0.97 -1.31 7.80
CA SER A 121 0.18 -0.67 6.75
C SER A 121 0.78 -0.85 5.35
N CYS A 122 2.11 -0.81 5.22
CA CYS A 122 2.83 -1.10 3.98
C CYS A 122 2.62 -2.56 3.54
N LEU A 123 2.69 -3.50 4.49
CA LEU A 123 2.37 -4.90 4.23
C LEU A 123 0.90 -5.05 3.80
N GLY A 124 -0.01 -4.35 4.47
CA GLY A 124 -1.43 -4.30 4.11
C GLY A 124 -1.64 -3.81 2.68
N ASN A 125 -1.04 -2.67 2.32
CA ASN A 125 -1.08 -2.12 0.96
C ASN A 125 -0.51 -3.10 -0.06
N PHE A 126 0.61 -3.75 0.24
CA PHE A 126 1.19 -4.76 -0.63
C PHE A 126 0.24 -5.93 -0.89
N CYS A 127 -0.36 -6.47 0.17
CA CYS A 127 -1.34 -7.54 0.06
C CYS A 127 -2.58 -7.12 -0.74
N VAL A 128 -3.10 -5.91 -0.52
CA VAL A 128 -4.24 -5.40 -1.31
C VAL A 128 -3.88 -5.28 -2.79
N LEU A 129 -2.73 -4.68 -3.13
CA LEU A 129 -2.30 -4.51 -4.52
C LEU A 129 -2.08 -5.86 -5.23
N LEU A 130 -1.43 -6.81 -4.56
CA LEU A 130 -1.27 -8.16 -5.10
C LEU A 130 -2.61 -8.91 -5.24
N GLY A 131 -3.51 -8.76 -4.27
CA GLY A 131 -4.85 -9.32 -4.35
C GLY A 131 -5.61 -8.79 -5.56
N LEU A 132 -5.58 -7.47 -5.78
CA LEU A 132 -6.22 -6.85 -6.95
C LEU A 132 -5.58 -7.31 -8.27
N LEU A 133 -4.25 -7.45 -8.32
CA LEU A 133 -3.55 -8.00 -9.48
C LEU A 133 -3.91 -9.46 -9.76
N ALA A 134 -4.06 -10.29 -8.71
CA ALA A 134 -4.53 -11.66 -8.85
C ALA A 134 -5.97 -11.70 -9.39
N GLY A 135 -6.85 -10.82 -8.89
CA GLY A 135 -8.20 -10.67 -9.44
C GLY A 135 -8.19 -10.27 -10.92
N LEU A 136 -7.35 -9.31 -11.29
CA LEU A 136 -7.18 -8.89 -12.68
C LEU A 136 -6.66 -10.03 -13.56
N ALA A 137 -5.63 -10.75 -13.12
CA ALA A 137 -5.08 -11.90 -13.84
C ALA A 137 -6.16 -12.94 -14.14
N ARG A 138 -7.02 -13.23 -13.16
CA ARG A 138 -8.17 -14.12 -13.33
C ARG A 138 -9.15 -13.62 -14.37
N LEU A 139 -9.53 -12.33 -14.31
CA LEU A 139 -10.48 -11.73 -15.27
C LEU A 139 -9.97 -11.79 -16.70
N ILE A 140 -8.65 -11.70 -16.89
CA ILE A 140 -7.99 -11.76 -18.19
C ILE A 140 -7.81 -13.22 -18.68
N GLY A 141 -8.20 -14.21 -17.88
CA GLY A 141 -8.18 -15.63 -18.26
C GLY A 141 -6.94 -16.40 -17.83
N PHE A 142 -6.17 -15.88 -16.87
CA PHE A 142 -5.16 -16.65 -16.12
C PHE A 142 -5.83 -17.26 -14.88
N GLY A 143 -6.26 -18.53 -14.95
CA GLY A 143 -6.97 -19.16 -13.82
C GLY A 143 -7.01 -20.67 -13.85
#